data_AF-A0A099EZX7-F1
#
_entry.id   AF-A0A099EZX7-F1
#
_cell.length_a   1.000
_cell.length_b   1.000
_cell.length_c   1.000
_cell.angle_alpha   90.00
_cell.angle_beta   90.00
_cell.angle_gamma   90.00
#
_symmetry.space_group_name_H-M   'P 1'
#
loop_
_entity.id
_entity.type
_entity.pdbx_description
1 polymer ?
#
loop_
_entity_poly.entity_id
_entity_poly.type
_entity_poly.pdbx_seq_one_letter_code
_entity_poly.pdbx_strand_id
1 'polypeptide(L)'
;MAPVHRKVFQIGFNKCGTKFLTELFQMNGLPGLHWLGGRLAEDIAYSKAVGRPPLQPWIDQTVLFTDMESVHRYGAPMLEGFKEYEFLDRACPGAIFVLNTRNVYDWINSRYMHQGGEYAHFHATHVGVSLPDLAEIWYADWERHLAGCRAYFKGRPEFVDIDIDTARPEDYRDIFGQWFDLKHCPDLPDEKVIDSRAAYLPGLQKMLWADDSEHSFSADEIEQTARQMAEFARPARLHNGPEGYRAASLMVAHFDAATKTGLDRAGNRLPLAQDENGVYLTDRRADKFQRTATTISQIARHSRDGKFVIDMQDARRVGTPGKRVGHPVIAYCRRQGAENVFLWPLPGYHTIGASNFPGQRVSDSLAFADKVDRAVWRGALSGNCSDVVAGHFHDAVEGPISVIAGTPPDSPESRAAQDLLSRNIRFAFVETHAGAADIDAALTPDEQTRAALERIGKTHLTDSFRRPAFFHRYRYMISLRGNDTGSNFLLGANSNSVVLKEEDGWELFYSFLFRPWQHYIPLAPGAGDILDKLDWARRNPEKCQAMSQDARRQCLKLADRNIRNRYLELTVAAYQESCREHAPKARPEPERP
;
A
#
# COMPACT_ATOMS: atom_id res chain seq x y z
N MET A 1 -23.93 25.61 25.89
CA MET A 1 -23.36 25.55 24.53
C MET A 1 -21.85 25.63 24.68
N ALA A 2 -21.09 24.64 24.23
CA ALA A 2 -19.64 24.76 24.18
C ALA A 2 -19.26 25.93 23.26
N PRO A 3 -18.19 26.71 23.55
CA PRO A 3 -17.79 27.79 22.67
C PRO A 3 -17.47 27.22 21.29
N VAL A 4 -18.08 27.76 20.24
CA VAL A 4 -17.70 27.45 18.86
C VAL A 4 -16.34 28.11 18.65
N HIS A 5 -15.27 27.38 18.94
CA HIS A 5 -13.91 27.86 18.72
C HIS A 5 -13.69 28.07 17.21
N ARG A 6 -13.11 29.23 16.85
CA ARG A 6 -12.66 29.52 15.48
C ARG A 6 -11.78 28.38 15.00
N LYS A 7 -11.96 27.96 13.75
CA LYS A 7 -11.09 26.95 13.13
C LYS A 7 -9.77 27.56 12.75
N VAL A 8 -8.70 26.78 12.82
CA VAL A 8 -7.36 27.16 12.41
C VAL A 8 -6.87 26.15 11.38
N PHE A 9 -6.50 26.64 10.20
CA PHE A 9 -5.97 25.84 9.12
C PHE A 9 -4.54 26.24 8.84
N GLN A 10 -3.62 25.31 9.02
CA GLN A 10 -2.25 25.49 8.57
C GLN A 10 -2.18 25.24 7.06
N ILE A 11 -1.77 26.26 6.32
CA ILE A 11 -1.73 26.28 4.86
C ILE A 11 -0.32 26.45 4.30
N GLY A 12 0.72 26.56 5.14
CA GLY A 12 2.11 26.39 4.71
C GLY A 12 2.42 24.98 4.20
N PHE A 13 3.57 24.81 3.58
CA PHE A 13 4.02 23.48 3.19
C PHE A 13 4.38 22.61 4.40
N ASN A 14 4.44 21.30 4.18
CA ASN A 14 5.04 20.39 5.15
C ASN A 14 6.49 20.79 5.44
N LYS A 15 7.05 20.31 6.57
CA LYS A 15 8.40 20.67 7.03
C LYS A 15 8.61 22.16 7.38
N CYS A 16 7.52 22.93 7.49
CA CYS A 16 7.50 24.31 7.98
C CYS A 16 6.91 24.45 9.40
N GLY A 17 7.22 23.54 10.33
CA GLY A 17 6.76 23.65 11.73
C GLY A 17 5.32 23.19 12.00
N THR A 18 4.74 22.38 11.12
CA THR A 18 3.36 21.86 11.25
C THR A 18 3.11 21.08 12.54
N LYS A 19 4.09 20.30 12.99
CA LYS A 19 4.04 19.55 14.26
C LYS A 19 4.11 20.49 15.48
N PHE A 20 5.00 21.48 15.45
CA PHE A 20 5.14 22.48 16.51
C PHE A 20 3.81 23.21 16.75
N LEU A 21 3.15 23.66 15.67
CA LEU A 21 1.85 24.33 15.78
C LEU A 21 0.78 23.42 16.40
N THR A 22 0.81 22.12 16.09
CA THR A 22 -0.11 21.13 16.68
C THR A 22 0.14 20.95 18.16
N GLU A 23 1.42 20.82 18.56
CA GLU A 23 1.83 20.70 19.95
C GLU A 23 1.45 21.94 20.76
N LEU A 24 1.63 23.15 20.21
CA LEU A 24 1.22 24.41 20.85
C LEU A 24 -0.26 24.40 21.23
N PHE A 25 -1.15 24.01 20.31
CA PHE A 25 -2.59 23.98 20.60
C PHE A 25 -2.94 22.88 21.62
N GLN A 26 -2.39 21.68 21.44
CA GLN A 26 -2.66 20.55 22.34
C GLN A 26 -2.18 20.80 23.78
N MET A 27 -1.01 21.42 23.97
CA MET A 27 -0.48 21.80 25.29
C MET A 27 -1.38 22.81 26.02
N ASN A 28 -2.21 23.54 25.29
CA ASN A 28 -3.17 24.50 25.84
C ASN A 28 -4.61 23.97 25.85
N GLY A 29 -4.79 22.65 25.74
CA GLY A 29 -6.10 22.00 25.81
C GLY A 29 -6.99 22.25 24.58
N LEU A 30 -6.43 22.75 23.48
CA LEU A 30 -7.15 22.98 22.23
C LEU A 30 -7.00 21.75 21.31
N PRO A 31 -8.10 21.11 20.87
CA PRO A 31 -8.03 19.96 19.99
C PRO A 31 -7.35 20.27 18.65
N GLY A 32 -6.21 19.64 18.38
CA GLY A 32 -5.48 19.74 17.12
C GLY A 32 -5.30 18.37 16.45
N LEU A 33 -5.52 18.30 15.14
CA LEU A 33 -5.30 17.12 14.31
C LEU A 33 -4.19 17.39 13.29
N HIS A 34 -3.24 16.48 13.22
CA HIS A 34 -2.07 16.55 12.34
C HIS A 34 -2.02 15.33 11.44
N TRP A 35 -2.10 15.54 10.12
CA TRP A 35 -1.97 14.56 9.04
C TRP A 35 -2.99 13.41 9.02
N LEU A 36 -3.14 12.70 10.14
CA LEU A 36 -3.95 11.50 10.34
C LEU A 36 -3.66 10.37 9.33
N GLY A 37 -2.45 10.30 8.79
CA GLY A 37 -2.13 9.35 7.71
C GLY A 37 -2.73 9.75 6.37
N GLY A 38 -2.78 11.05 6.08
CA GLY A 38 -3.36 11.63 4.86
C GLY A 38 -4.88 11.77 4.86
N ARG A 39 -5.56 11.31 5.91
CA ARG A 39 -7.03 11.25 5.95
C ARG A 39 -7.72 12.60 5.85
N LEU A 40 -7.06 13.67 6.32
CA LEU A 40 -7.57 15.04 6.19
C LEU A 40 -7.62 15.47 4.72
N ALA A 41 -6.53 15.31 3.98
CA ALA A 41 -6.44 15.66 2.56
C ALA A 41 -7.44 14.87 1.70
N GLU A 42 -7.60 13.59 2.01
CA GLU A 42 -8.52 12.70 1.31
C GLU A 42 -9.98 13.11 1.49
N ASP A 43 -10.38 13.51 2.70
CA ASP A 43 -11.74 14.02 2.91
C ASP A 43 -11.93 15.38 2.23
N ILE A 44 -10.95 16.29 2.29
CA ILE A 44 -11.03 17.59 1.60
C ILE A 44 -11.26 17.38 0.10
N ALA A 45 -10.47 16.51 -0.54
CA ALA A 45 -10.58 16.23 -1.96
C ALA A 45 -11.92 15.57 -2.31
N TYR A 46 -12.34 14.56 -1.55
CA TYR A 46 -13.62 13.89 -1.77
C TYR A 46 -14.80 14.85 -1.58
N SER A 47 -14.77 15.64 -0.50
CA SER A 47 -15.83 16.60 -0.16
C SER A 47 -15.96 17.69 -1.22
N LYS A 48 -14.84 18.20 -1.75
CA LYS A 48 -14.81 19.12 -2.89
C LYS A 48 -15.43 18.48 -4.13
N ALA A 49 -15.05 17.25 -4.46
CA ALA A 49 -15.54 16.53 -5.64
C ALA A 49 -17.06 16.26 -5.60
N VAL A 50 -17.64 16.03 -4.42
CA VAL A 50 -19.10 15.80 -4.26
C VAL A 50 -19.89 17.05 -3.88
N GLY A 51 -19.22 18.20 -3.70
CA GLY A 51 -19.88 19.46 -3.34
C GLY A 51 -20.44 19.53 -1.92
N ARG A 52 -19.77 18.92 -0.93
CA ARG A 52 -20.14 19.02 0.51
C ARG A 52 -19.06 19.73 1.32
N PRO A 53 -19.35 20.21 2.55
CA PRO A 53 -18.32 20.82 3.40
C PRO A 53 -17.23 19.80 3.80
N PRO A 54 -15.96 20.20 3.92
CA PRO A 54 -14.85 19.31 4.20
C PRO A 54 -14.74 18.92 5.68
N LEU A 55 -13.89 17.93 5.96
CA LEU A 55 -13.46 17.48 7.29
C LEU A 55 -14.60 17.01 8.19
N GLN A 56 -15.71 16.55 7.60
CA GLN A 56 -16.94 16.17 8.31
C GLN A 56 -16.74 15.29 9.55
N PRO A 57 -15.85 14.27 9.57
CA PRO A 57 -15.66 13.43 10.75
C PRO A 57 -15.04 14.16 11.94
N TRP A 58 -14.40 15.30 11.72
CA TRP A 58 -13.52 15.96 12.69
C TRP A 58 -13.88 17.42 12.96
N ILE A 59 -14.60 18.07 12.03
CA ILE A 59 -14.76 19.53 12.03
C ILE A 59 -15.41 20.06 13.30
N ASP A 60 -16.37 19.36 13.88
CA ASP A 60 -17.09 19.84 15.08
C ASP A 60 -16.24 19.80 16.36
N GLN A 61 -15.29 18.86 16.45
CA GLN A 61 -14.52 18.59 17.67
C GLN A 61 -13.08 19.10 17.60
N THR A 62 -12.66 19.66 16.46
CA THR A 62 -11.28 20.05 16.22
C THR A 62 -11.18 21.56 16.03
N VAL A 63 -10.15 22.17 16.62
CA VAL A 63 -9.83 23.59 16.46
C VAL A 63 -8.79 23.76 15.36
N LEU A 64 -7.70 23.00 15.42
CA LEU A 64 -6.56 23.13 14.52
C LEU A 64 -6.41 21.93 13.59
N PHE A 65 -6.18 22.19 12.30
CA PHE A 65 -5.82 21.20 11.30
C PHE A 65 -4.46 21.53 10.68
N THR A 66 -3.53 20.58 10.69
CA THR A 66 -2.19 20.74 10.09
C THR A 66 -1.81 19.55 9.23
N ASP A 67 -0.86 19.80 8.30
CA ASP A 67 -0.25 18.79 7.45
C ASP A 67 -1.28 18.00 6.63
N MET A 68 -2.19 18.74 5.99
CA MET A 68 -3.32 18.20 5.22
C MET A 68 -2.85 17.67 3.85
N GLU A 69 -1.88 16.75 3.82
CA GLU A 69 -1.35 16.09 2.61
C GLU A 69 -1.55 14.56 2.64
N SER A 70 -1.89 13.96 1.49
CA SER A 70 -1.89 12.51 1.27
C SER A 70 -0.93 12.19 0.13
N VAL A 71 0.35 12.01 0.49
CA VAL A 71 1.48 11.85 -0.44
C VAL A 71 2.30 10.60 -0.15
N HIS A 72 1.61 9.49 0.08
CA HIS A 72 2.22 8.22 0.48
C HIS A 72 1.61 6.99 -0.23
N ARG A 73 0.50 7.16 -0.96
CA ARG A 73 -0.24 6.08 -1.62
C ARG A 73 -0.06 6.17 -3.13
N TYR A 74 0.95 5.49 -3.67
CA TYR A 74 1.32 5.56 -5.09
C TYR A 74 0.20 5.17 -6.08
N GLY A 75 -0.87 4.51 -5.62
CA GLY A 75 -2.03 4.12 -6.42
C GLY A 75 -3.21 5.09 -6.29
N ALA A 76 -3.06 6.14 -5.49
CA ALA A 76 -4.06 7.18 -5.26
C ALA A 76 -3.53 8.52 -5.78
N PRO A 77 -4.37 9.53 -6.00
CA PRO A 77 -3.87 10.84 -6.41
C PRO A 77 -3.00 11.46 -5.32
N MET A 78 -2.04 12.28 -5.75
CA MET A 78 -1.28 13.16 -4.87
C MET A 78 -2.19 14.28 -4.41
N LEU A 79 -2.53 14.30 -3.11
CA LEU A 79 -3.47 15.28 -2.57
C LEU A 79 -2.76 16.23 -1.60
N GLU A 80 -2.86 17.52 -1.86
CA GLU A 80 -2.30 18.60 -1.05
C GLU A 80 -3.44 19.51 -0.58
N GLY A 81 -4.26 19.01 0.35
CA GLY A 81 -5.47 19.68 0.83
C GLY A 81 -5.23 21.04 1.47
N PHE A 82 -4.01 21.35 1.91
CA PHE A 82 -3.62 22.68 2.38
C PHE A 82 -3.64 23.75 1.27
N LYS A 83 -3.53 23.35 0.00
CA LYS A 83 -3.67 24.23 -1.17
C LYS A 83 -5.12 24.57 -1.48
N GLU A 84 -6.08 23.85 -0.89
CA GLU A 84 -7.51 24.09 -1.04
C GLU A 84 -8.03 25.18 -0.07
N TYR A 85 -7.19 26.18 0.25
CA TYR A 85 -7.47 27.19 1.26
C TYR A 85 -8.72 28.02 0.96
N GLU A 86 -9.05 28.27 -0.31
CA GLU A 86 -10.28 28.98 -0.68
C GLU A 86 -11.54 28.15 -0.39
N PHE A 87 -11.46 26.82 -0.60
CA PHE A 87 -12.56 25.92 -0.31
C PHE A 87 -12.77 25.79 1.19
N LEU A 88 -11.68 25.71 1.96
CA LEU A 88 -11.69 25.71 3.42
C LEU A 88 -12.28 27.02 3.98
N ASP A 89 -11.89 28.18 3.44
CA ASP A 89 -12.39 29.50 3.88
C ASP A 89 -13.90 29.63 3.64
N ARG A 90 -14.37 29.25 2.44
CA ARG A 90 -15.81 29.25 2.14
C ARG A 90 -16.60 28.32 3.05
N ALA A 91 -16.03 27.18 3.42
CA ALA A 91 -16.71 26.20 4.27
C ALA A 91 -16.66 26.54 5.77
N CYS A 92 -15.70 27.34 6.20
CA CYS A 92 -15.50 27.73 7.59
C CYS A 92 -15.28 29.25 7.70
N PRO A 93 -16.34 30.08 7.54
CA PRO A 93 -16.22 31.52 7.64
C PRO A 93 -15.65 31.98 8.99
N GLY A 94 -14.67 32.88 8.96
CA GLY A 94 -13.99 33.38 10.16
C GLY A 94 -12.93 32.44 10.73
N ALA A 95 -12.54 31.40 9.99
CA ALA A 95 -11.38 30.59 10.30
C ALA A 95 -10.07 31.38 10.15
N ILE A 96 -9.06 30.97 10.91
CA ILE A 96 -7.71 31.53 10.90
C ILE A 96 -6.83 30.67 9.99
N PHE A 97 -6.07 31.31 9.12
CA PHE A 97 -5.20 30.65 8.15
C PHE A 97 -3.74 30.97 8.44
N VAL A 98 -2.93 29.92 8.60
CA VAL A 98 -1.54 30.03 9.04
C VAL A 98 -0.60 29.59 7.93
N LEU A 99 0.09 30.55 7.33
CA LEU A 99 1.13 30.35 6.33
C LEU A 99 2.51 30.36 7.01
N ASN A 100 2.92 29.20 7.51
CA ASN A 100 4.30 29.02 7.97
C ASN A 100 5.25 28.89 6.77
N THR A 101 6.30 29.70 6.78
CA THR A 101 7.35 29.73 5.75
C THR A 101 8.73 29.51 6.38
N ARG A 102 9.74 29.32 5.53
CA ARG A 102 11.15 29.19 5.90
C ARG A 102 12.02 29.41 4.66
N ASN A 103 13.34 29.34 4.78
CA ASN A 103 14.24 29.30 3.65
C ASN A 103 13.89 28.16 2.68
N VAL A 104 13.60 28.51 1.44
CA VAL A 104 13.10 27.57 0.41
C VAL A 104 14.11 26.48 0.06
N TYR A 105 15.41 26.77 0.07
CA TYR A 105 16.44 25.77 -0.25
C TYR A 105 16.59 24.74 0.88
N ASP A 106 16.55 25.20 2.13
CA ASP A 106 16.52 24.30 3.29
C ASP A 106 15.25 23.45 3.31
N TRP A 107 14.12 24.02 2.90
CA TRP A 107 12.86 23.30 2.74
C TRP A 107 12.96 22.22 1.65
N ILE A 108 13.48 22.53 0.46
CA ILE A 108 13.70 21.58 -0.63
C ILE A 108 14.59 20.43 -0.17
N ASN A 109 15.75 20.73 0.44
CA ASN A 109 16.65 19.73 1.00
C ASN A 109 15.93 18.84 2.03
N SER A 110 15.10 19.46 2.87
CA SER A 110 14.32 18.72 3.86
C SER A 110 13.22 17.84 3.26
N ARG A 111 12.69 18.15 2.08
CA ARG A 111 11.72 17.31 1.35
C ARG A 111 12.40 16.12 0.71
N TYR A 112 13.57 16.32 0.10
CA TYR A 112 14.37 15.20 -0.43
C TYR A 112 14.69 14.17 0.64
N MET A 113 15.12 14.60 1.81
CA MET A 113 15.51 13.69 2.89
C MET A 113 14.33 13.16 3.71
N HIS A 114 13.10 13.61 3.43
CA HIS A 114 11.94 13.18 4.19
C HIS A 114 11.66 11.68 3.96
N GLN A 115 11.45 10.95 5.07
CA GLN A 115 11.25 9.50 5.06
C GLN A 115 12.37 8.73 4.34
N GLY A 116 13.60 9.23 4.42
CA GLY A 116 14.75 8.60 3.76
C GLY A 116 14.72 8.67 2.24
N GLY A 117 13.92 9.58 1.66
CA GLY A 117 13.78 9.75 0.22
C GLY A 117 12.43 9.33 -0.34
N GLU A 118 11.64 8.53 0.38
CA GLU A 118 10.36 8.02 -0.12
C GLU A 118 9.42 9.15 -0.58
N TYR A 119 9.41 10.27 0.15
CA TYR A 119 8.61 11.43 -0.20
C TYR A 119 9.00 12.04 -1.56
N ALA A 120 10.29 12.20 -1.83
CA ALA A 120 10.75 12.72 -3.11
C ALA A 120 10.43 11.77 -4.27
N HIS A 121 10.67 10.47 -4.08
CA HIS A 121 10.33 9.47 -5.09
C HIS A 121 8.83 9.44 -5.39
N PHE A 122 7.99 9.64 -4.37
CA PHE A 122 6.54 9.77 -4.55
C PHE A 122 6.22 10.97 -5.46
N HIS A 123 6.76 12.15 -5.17
CA HIS A 123 6.54 13.36 -5.98
C HIS A 123 7.04 13.19 -7.42
N ALA A 124 8.29 12.74 -7.61
CA ALA A 124 8.86 12.46 -8.93
C ALA A 124 7.97 11.50 -9.71
N THR A 125 7.43 10.49 -9.02
CA THR A 125 6.52 9.51 -9.62
C THR A 125 5.23 10.10 -10.12
N HIS A 126 4.57 10.94 -9.33
CA HIS A 126 3.27 11.50 -9.70
C HIS A 126 3.39 12.64 -10.71
N VAL A 127 4.48 13.39 -10.67
CA VAL A 127 4.77 14.47 -11.63
C VAL A 127 5.32 13.91 -12.95
N GLY A 128 5.98 12.74 -12.92
CA GLY A 128 6.55 12.09 -14.10
C GLY A 128 7.90 12.66 -14.52
N VAL A 129 8.74 13.03 -13.54
CA VAL A 129 10.07 13.64 -13.75
C VAL A 129 11.16 12.87 -13.02
N SER A 130 12.42 13.15 -13.33
CA SER A 130 13.55 12.60 -12.57
C SER A 130 13.61 13.21 -11.16
N LEU A 131 14.35 12.55 -10.25
CA LEU A 131 14.55 13.11 -8.91
C LEU A 131 15.23 14.49 -8.93
N PRO A 132 16.33 14.72 -9.69
CA PRO A 132 16.96 16.05 -9.75
C PRO A 132 16.03 17.18 -10.20
N ASP A 133 15.11 16.89 -11.13
CA ASP A 133 14.19 17.90 -11.69
C ASP A 133 13.14 18.40 -10.67
N LEU A 134 12.93 17.69 -9.56
CA LEU A 134 11.94 18.07 -8.55
C LEU A 134 12.25 19.40 -7.86
N ALA A 135 13.53 19.77 -7.74
CA ALA A 135 13.92 20.99 -7.02
C ALA A 135 13.29 22.24 -7.63
N GLU A 136 13.37 22.35 -8.97
CA GLU A 136 12.78 23.48 -9.71
C GLU A 136 11.25 23.48 -9.64
N ILE A 137 10.64 22.30 -9.70
CA ILE A 137 9.18 22.15 -9.62
C ILE A 137 8.67 22.57 -8.24
N TRP A 138 9.33 22.12 -7.17
CA TRP A 138 8.99 22.50 -5.81
C TRP A 138 9.26 23.98 -5.54
N TYR A 139 10.33 24.56 -6.10
CA TYR A 139 10.59 25.99 -6.00
C TYR A 139 9.48 26.82 -6.66
N ALA A 140 9.10 26.47 -7.90
CA ALA A 140 8.02 27.16 -8.61
C ALA A 140 6.65 26.99 -7.92
N ASP A 141 6.38 25.81 -7.36
CA ASP A 141 5.18 25.54 -6.57
C ASP A 141 5.15 26.32 -5.26
N TRP A 142 6.30 26.45 -4.58
CA TRP A 142 6.46 27.26 -3.39
C TRP A 142 6.10 28.72 -3.64
N GLU A 143 6.72 29.34 -4.64
CA GLU A 143 6.48 30.74 -4.99
C GLU A 143 5.02 30.98 -5.37
N ARG A 144 4.44 30.11 -6.20
CA ARG A 144 3.03 30.19 -6.62
C ARG A 144 2.08 30.13 -5.43
N HIS A 145 2.29 29.17 -4.53
CA HIS A 145 1.41 28.96 -3.38
C HIS A 145 1.47 30.12 -2.38
N LEU A 146 2.68 30.59 -2.03
CA LEU A 146 2.85 31.74 -1.14
C LEU A 146 2.22 33.01 -1.74
N ALA A 147 2.44 33.28 -3.02
CA ALA A 147 1.83 34.41 -3.72
C ALA A 147 0.30 34.31 -3.71
N GLY A 148 -0.25 33.11 -3.98
CA GLY A 148 -1.68 32.84 -3.96
C GLY A 148 -2.32 33.10 -2.59
N CYS A 149 -1.76 32.54 -1.52
CA CYS A 149 -2.25 32.76 -0.16
C CYS A 149 -2.22 34.24 0.24
N ARG A 150 -1.07 34.91 0.03
CA ARG A 150 -0.90 36.34 0.37
C ARG A 150 -1.84 37.25 -0.40
N ALA A 151 -2.10 36.94 -1.68
CA ALA A 151 -3.05 37.68 -2.50
C ALA A 151 -4.49 37.47 -2.01
N TYR A 152 -4.89 36.22 -1.76
CA TYR A 152 -6.25 35.86 -1.36
C TYR A 152 -6.65 36.41 0.02
N PHE A 153 -5.72 36.37 0.98
CA PHE A 153 -5.94 36.81 2.36
C PHE A 153 -5.46 38.22 2.66
N LYS A 154 -5.09 39.00 1.63
CA LYS A 154 -4.55 40.35 1.78
C LYS A 154 -5.43 41.23 2.69
N GLY A 155 -4.84 41.70 3.79
CA GLY A 155 -5.50 42.62 4.73
C GLY A 155 -6.50 41.98 5.70
N ARG A 156 -6.63 40.64 5.72
CA ARG A 156 -7.49 39.96 6.69
C ARG A 156 -6.76 39.74 8.03
N PRO A 157 -7.37 40.06 9.18
CA PRO A 157 -6.76 39.84 10.48
C PRO A 157 -6.65 38.34 10.83
N GLU A 158 -7.49 37.49 10.26
CA GLU A 158 -7.44 36.03 10.40
C GLU A 158 -6.32 35.34 9.59
N PHE A 159 -5.40 36.09 8.99
CA PHE A 159 -4.26 35.52 8.25
C PHE A 159 -2.96 35.74 9.00
N VAL A 160 -2.27 34.64 9.29
CA VAL A 160 -0.98 34.61 9.99
C VAL A 160 0.09 34.16 9.00
N ASP A 161 0.99 35.06 8.62
CA ASP A 161 2.16 34.79 7.78
C ASP A 161 3.41 34.85 8.68
N ILE A 162 4.07 33.72 8.88
CA ILE A 162 5.15 33.61 9.86
C ILE A 162 6.33 32.83 9.26
N ASP A 163 7.52 33.42 9.37
CA ASP A 163 8.78 32.77 9.01
C ASP A 163 9.34 32.03 10.22
N ILE A 164 9.38 30.70 10.16
CA ILE A 164 9.79 29.87 11.28
C ILE A 164 11.31 29.89 11.52
N ASP A 165 12.11 30.38 10.56
CA ASP A 165 13.56 30.47 10.75
C ASP A 165 13.93 31.64 11.69
N THR A 166 13.00 32.58 11.91
CA THR A 166 13.20 33.74 12.80
C THR A 166 12.21 33.79 13.96
N ALA A 167 11.05 33.13 13.84
CA ALA A 167 10.03 33.13 14.88
C ALA A 167 10.42 32.32 16.13
N ARG A 168 10.11 32.87 17.29
CA ARG A 168 10.22 32.23 18.61
C ARG A 168 8.84 31.73 19.09
N PRO A 169 8.79 30.78 20.03
CA PRO A 169 7.52 30.27 20.54
C PRO A 169 6.59 31.35 21.11
N GLU A 170 7.15 32.41 21.71
CA GLU A 170 6.39 33.56 22.21
C GLU A 170 5.68 34.32 21.10
N ASP A 171 6.28 34.42 19.92
CA ASP A 171 5.67 35.15 18.79
C ASP A 171 4.37 34.46 18.34
N TYR A 172 4.33 33.11 18.38
CA TYR A 172 3.09 32.36 18.14
C TYR A 172 2.05 32.62 19.24
N ARG A 173 2.47 32.59 20.51
CA ARG A 173 1.57 32.86 21.64
C ARG A 173 0.95 34.25 21.53
N ASP A 174 1.75 35.26 21.20
CA ASP A 174 1.31 36.64 21.14
C ASP A 174 0.34 36.85 19.95
N ILE A 175 0.61 36.24 18.79
CA ILE A 175 -0.28 36.26 17.62
C ILE A 175 -1.60 35.54 17.90
N PHE A 176 -1.56 34.31 18.41
CA PHE A 176 -2.78 33.52 18.64
C PHE A 176 -3.51 33.93 19.92
N GLY A 177 -2.85 34.66 20.82
CA GLY A 177 -3.39 35.23 22.05
C GLY A 177 -4.60 36.14 21.85
N GLN A 178 -4.76 36.68 20.63
CA GLN A 178 -5.94 37.48 20.26
C GLN A 178 -7.22 36.62 20.11
N TRP A 179 -7.09 35.30 19.95
CA TRP A 179 -8.23 34.38 19.79
C TRP A 179 -8.29 33.26 20.83
N PHE A 180 -7.14 32.90 21.43
CA PHE A 180 -7.01 31.75 22.31
C PHE A 180 -6.19 32.10 23.57
N ASP A 181 -6.52 31.47 24.69
CA ASP A 181 -5.73 31.56 25.93
C ASP A 181 -4.57 30.53 25.86
N LEU A 182 -3.40 30.97 25.41
CA LEU A 182 -2.19 30.14 25.27
C LEU A 182 -1.21 30.43 26.42
N LYS A 183 -1.16 29.55 27.41
CA LYS A 183 -0.30 29.65 28.61
C LYS A 183 1.04 28.94 28.45
N HIS A 184 1.08 27.93 27.60
CA HIS A 184 2.23 27.07 27.39
C HIS A 184 2.72 27.17 25.95
N CYS A 185 4.04 27.09 25.77
CA CYS A 185 4.68 27.04 24.47
C CYS A 185 5.55 25.78 24.39
N PRO A 186 5.59 25.07 23.26
CA PRO A 186 6.55 24.00 23.06
C PRO A 186 7.99 24.55 23.02
N ASP A 187 8.94 23.74 23.46
CA ASP A 187 10.36 24.05 23.28
C ASP A 187 10.72 24.04 21.78
N LEU A 188 11.73 24.84 21.41
CA LEU A 188 12.31 24.77 20.07
C LEU A 188 12.99 23.40 19.85
N PRO A 189 13.09 22.93 18.60
CA PRO A 189 13.81 21.70 18.30
C PRO A 189 15.26 21.76 18.82
N ASP A 190 15.67 20.72 19.55
CA ASP A 190 17.00 20.59 20.16
C ASP A 190 18.13 20.69 19.10
N GLU A 191 19.35 21.08 19.51
CA GLU A 191 20.51 21.32 18.62
C GLU A 191 20.80 20.11 17.71
N LYS A 192 20.55 18.89 18.19
CA LYS A 192 20.69 17.64 17.42
C LYS A 192 19.81 17.59 16.16
N VAL A 193 18.63 18.21 16.18
CA VAL A 193 17.74 18.29 15.02
C VAL A 193 18.31 19.25 13.98
N ILE A 194 18.97 20.32 14.42
CA ILE A 194 19.66 21.29 13.56
C ILE A 194 20.90 20.63 12.94
N ASP A 195 21.71 19.93 13.74
CA ASP A 195 22.89 19.18 13.27
C ASP A 195 22.53 18.06 12.29
N SER A 196 21.41 17.37 12.50
CA SER A 196 20.93 16.32 11.58
C SER A 196 20.63 16.86 10.17
N ARG A 197 20.28 18.15 10.04
CA ARG A 197 20.01 18.80 8.75
C ARG A 197 21.30 19.16 8.02
N ALA A 198 22.37 19.52 8.74
CA ALA A 198 23.70 19.72 8.16
C ALA A 198 24.26 18.42 7.55
N ALA A 199 23.87 17.27 8.09
CA ALA A 199 24.24 15.94 7.57
C ALA A 199 23.42 15.48 6.34
N TYR A 200 22.52 16.30 5.80
CA TYR A 200 21.72 15.93 4.62
C TYR A 200 22.52 15.89 3.32
N LEU A 201 23.54 16.74 3.18
CA LEU A 201 24.25 16.92 1.91
C LEU A 201 24.86 15.61 1.34
N PRO A 202 25.56 14.77 2.12
CA PRO A 202 26.06 13.50 1.61
C PRO A 202 24.95 12.53 1.19
N GLY A 203 23.85 12.49 1.96
CA GLY A 203 22.69 11.63 1.66
C GLY A 203 21.93 12.08 0.42
N LEU A 204 21.74 13.39 0.27
CA LEU A 204 21.15 14.03 -0.90
C LEU A 204 22.02 13.79 -2.13
N GLN A 205 23.33 13.94 -2.00
CA GLN A 205 24.27 13.66 -3.07
C GLN A 205 24.16 12.22 -3.55
N LYS A 206 24.19 11.27 -2.62
CA LYS A 206 23.99 9.85 -2.96
C LYS A 206 22.60 9.58 -3.57
N MET A 207 21.59 10.37 -3.25
CA MET A 207 20.25 10.22 -3.81
C MET A 207 20.18 10.73 -5.26
N LEU A 208 20.61 11.97 -5.50
CA LEU A 208 20.46 12.65 -6.79
C LEU A 208 21.43 12.16 -7.86
N TRP A 209 22.61 11.67 -7.45
CA TRP A 209 23.64 11.16 -8.36
C TRP A 209 23.83 9.64 -8.25
N ALA A 210 22.86 8.91 -7.69
CA ALA A 210 22.81 7.48 -7.97
C ALA A 210 22.57 7.33 -9.47
N ASP A 211 23.28 6.41 -10.10
CA ASP A 211 23.22 6.19 -11.53
C ASP A 211 21.80 5.73 -11.92
N ASP A 212 20.98 6.67 -12.40
CA ASP A 212 19.66 6.43 -12.98
C ASP A 212 19.77 5.84 -14.41
N SER A 213 20.94 5.27 -14.77
CA SER A 213 21.16 4.54 -16.03
C SER A 213 20.33 3.23 -16.13
N GLU A 214 19.20 3.17 -15.43
CA GLU A 214 18.38 1.99 -15.24
C GLU A 214 17.73 1.57 -16.55
N HIS A 215 18.30 0.54 -17.16
CA HIS A 215 17.62 -0.47 -17.96
C HIS A 215 16.34 0.01 -18.66
N SER A 216 16.49 0.80 -19.73
CA SER A 216 15.38 1.11 -20.62
C SER A 216 15.05 -0.13 -21.45
N PHE A 217 13.83 -0.62 -21.34
CA PHE A 217 13.33 -1.66 -22.24
C PHE A 217 13.01 -1.04 -23.61
N SER A 218 13.37 -1.74 -24.68
CA SER A 218 12.93 -1.37 -26.02
C SER A 218 11.41 -1.46 -26.14
N ALA A 219 10.83 -0.75 -27.12
CA ALA A 219 9.38 -0.82 -27.37
C ALA A 219 8.90 -2.26 -27.60
N ASP A 220 9.69 -3.09 -28.28
CA ASP A 220 9.39 -4.50 -28.54
C ASP A 220 9.39 -5.34 -27.26
N GLU A 221 10.37 -5.14 -26.37
CA GLU A 221 10.42 -5.80 -25.07
C GLU A 221 9.23 -5.41 -24.18
N ILE A 222 8.84 -4.14 -24.23
CA ILE A 222 7.67 -3.63 -23.51
C ILE A 222 6.40 -4.34 -24.00
N GLU A 223 6.17 -4.33 -25.32
CA GLU A 223 4.99 -4.95 -25.94
C GLU A 223 4.95 -6.46 -25.68
N GLN A 224 6.06 -7.16 -25.90
CA GLN A 224 6.14 -8.61 -25.72
C GLN A 224 5.89 -9.01 -24.27
N THR A 225 6.53 -8.33 -23.31
CA THR A 225 6.38 -8.62 -21.89
C THR A 225 4.94 -8.35 -21.44
N ALA A 226 4.38 -7.19 -21.79
CA ALA A 226 3.02 -6.82 -21.43
C ALA A 226 1.98 -7.79 -22.00
N ARG A 227 2.16 -8.24 -23.25
CA ARG A 227 1.29 -9.23 -23.89
C ARG A 227 1.32 -10.57 -23.16
N GLN A 228 2.49 -11.10 -22.85
CA GLN A 228 2.61 -12.36 -22.11
C GLN A 228 1.99 -12.26 -20.70
N MET A 229 2.15 -11.12 -20.03
CA MET A 229 1.50 -10.87 -18.74
C MET A 229 -0.03 -10.81 -18.87
N ALA A 230 -0.56 -10.17 -19.91
CA ALA A 230 -2.01 -10.09 -20.14
C ALA A 230 -2.61 -11.45 -20.53
N GLU A 231 -1.90 -12.25 -21.34
CA GLU A 231 -2.27 -13.62 -21.69
C GLU A 231 -2.32 -14.51 -20.45
N PHE A 232 -1.31 -14.42 -19.57
CA PHE A 232 -1.32 -15.13 -18.30
C PHE A 232 -2.44 -14.66 -17.36
N ALA A 233 -2.72 -13.35 -17.34
CA ALA A 233 -3.75 -12.77 -16.51
C ALA A 233 -5.17 -13.20 -16.93
N ARG A 234 -5.39 -13.50 -18.21
CA ARG A 234 -6.64 -14.08 -18.71
C ARG A 234 -6.85 -15.48 -18.12
N PRO A 235 -8.05 -15.84 -17.62
CA PRO A 235 -8.33 -17.21 -17.18
C PRO A 235 -8.30 -18.16 -18.38
N ALA A 236 -7.69 -19.34 -18.19
CA ALA A 236 -7.61 -20.37 -19.24
C ALA A 236 -8.99 -20.92 -19.65
N ARG A 237 -9.99 -20.81 -18.75
CA ARG A 237 -11.37 -21.23 -18.99
C ARG A 237 -12.33 -20.12 -18.61
N LEU A 238 -13.20 -19.80 -19.56
CA LEU A 238 -14.35 -18.95 -19.37
C LEU A 238 -15.59 -19.84 -19.27
N HIS A 239 -16.49 -19.48 -18.37
CA HIS A 239 -17.76 -20.16 -18.15
C HIS A 239 -18.87 -19.13 -18.07
N ASN A 240 -20.01 -19.46 -18.64
CA ASN A 240 -21.25 -18.71 -18.46
C ASN A 240 -22.24 -19.59 -17.72
N GLY A 241 -22.64 -19.17 -16.54
CA GLY A 241 -23.63 -19.93 -15.81
C GLY A 241 -24.43 -19.14 -14.79
N PRO A 242 -25.49 -19.79 -14.26
CA PRO A 242 -26.45 -19.16 -13.36
C PRO A 242 -25.89 -18.92 -11.94
N GLU A 243 -24.64 -19.28 -11.67
CA GLU A 243 -23.98 -19.10 -10.37
C GLU A 243 -23.89 -17.62 -9.99
N GLY A 244 -23.80 -16.73 -10.99
CA GLY A 244 -23.59 -15.30 -10.79
C GLY A 244 -22.31 -15.04 -10.00
N TYR A 245 -22.32 -14.06 -9.10
CA TYR A 245 -21.16 -13.70 -8.28
C TYR A 245 -21.29 -14.19 -6.82
N ARG A 246 -22.09 -15.24 -6.57
CA ARG A 246 -22.35 -15.73 -5.21
C ARG A 246 -21.07 -16.15 -4.47
N ALA A 247 -20.13 -16.76 -5.19
CA ALA A 247 -18.84 -17.18 -4.63
C ALA A 247 -17.82 -16.05 -4.44
N ALA A 248 -18.05 -14.89 -5.07
CA ALA A 248 -17.22 -13.70 -4.87
C ALA A 248 -17.33 -13.19 -3.43
N SER A 249 -16.46 -12.27 -3.06
CA SER A 249 -16.37 -11.73 -1.72
C SER A 249 -17.52 -10.76 -1.37
N LEU A 250 -17.58 -10.30 -0.13
CA LEU A 250 -18.54 -9.25 0.27
C LEU A 250 -18.15 -7.88 -0.29
N MET A 251 -16.93 -7.74 -0.79
CA MET A 251 -16.38 -6.52 -1.36
C MET A 251 -16.44 -6.50 -2.89
N VAL A 252 -17.06 -7.52 -3.52
CA VAL A 252 -17.29 -7.51 -4.96
C VAL A 252 -18.09 -6.25 -5.35
N ALA A 253 -17.63 -5.60 -6.41
CA ALA A 253 -18.18 -4.37 -6.93
C ALA A 253 -18.44 -4.48 -8.43
N HIS A 254 -19.51 -3.84 -8.88
CA HIS A 254 -19.86 -3.69 -10.28
C HIS A 254 -19.60 -2.25 -10.70
N PHE A 255 -18.78 -2.04 -11.73
CA PHE A 255 -18.49 -0.72 -12.26
C PHE A 255 -18.94 -0.63 -13.72
N ASP A 256 -19.75 0.37 -14.02
CA ASP A 256 -20.16 0.72 -15.38
C ASP A 256 -19.42 1.97 -15.82
N ALA A 257 -18.49 1.82 -16.77
CA ALA A 257 -17.60 2.90 -17.17
C ALA A 257 -18.31 4.01 -17.97
N ALA A 258 -19.38 3.66 -18.70
CA ALA A 258 -20.14 4.62 -19.49
C ALA A 258 -20.94 5.57 -18.59
N THR A 259 -21.56 5.03 -17.54
CA THR A 259 -22.33 5.80 -16.55
C THR A 259 -21.50 6.25 -15.34
N LYS A 260 -20.21 5.88 -15.30
CA LYS A 260 -19.28 6.14 -14.19
C LYS A 260 -19.80 5.70 -12.82
N THR A 261 -20.66 4.69 -12.78
CA THR A 261 -21.36 4.26 -11.57
C THR A 261 -20.79 2.95 -11.04
N GLY A 262 -20.45 2.95 -9.75
CA GLY A 262 -20.08 1.74 -9.01
C GLY A 262 -21.21 1.27 -8.11
N LEU A 263 -21.45 -0.03 -8.03
CA LEU A 263 -22.40 -0.68 -7.11
C LEU A 263 -21.68 -1.73 -6.27
N ASP A 264 -22.03 -1.83 -4.99
CA ASP A 264 -21.59 -2.93 -4.12
C ASP A 264 -22.36 -4.22 -4.42
N ARG A 265 -22.04 -5.29 -3.68
CA ARG A 265 -22.72 -6.59 -3.79
C ARG A 265 -24.23 -6.52 -3.59
N ALA A 266 -24.72 -5.62 -2.74
CA ALA A 266 -26.14 -5.45 -2.43
C ALA A 266 -26.85 -4.52 -3.43
N GLY A 267 -26.12 -3.98 -4.43
CA GLY A 267 -26.66 -3.05 -5.41
C GLY A 267 -26.70 -1.60 -4.93
N ASN A 268 -26.11 -1.29 -3.78
CA ASN A 268 -26.01 0.10 -3.31
C ASN A 268 -24.92 0.83 -4.08
N ARG A 269 -25.11 2.13 -4.34
CA ARG A 269 -24.07 2.95 -4.97
C ARG A 269 -22.83 3.00 -4.09
N LEU A 270 -21.68 2.71 -4.69
CA LEU A 270 -20.39 2.99 -4.08
C LEU A 270 -20.19 4.51 -4.00
N PRO A 271 -19.62 5.02 -2.89
CA PRO A 271 -19.33 6.45 -2.74
C PRO A 271 -18.06 6.78 -3.53
N LEU A 272 -18.20 6.84 -4.85
CA LEU A 272 -17.14 7.17 -5.80
C LEU A 272 -17.32 8.61 -6.27
N ALA A 273 -16.25 9.39 -6.20
CA ALA A 273 -16.20 10.74 -6.74
C ALA A 273 -15.00 10.86 -7.69
N GLN A 274 -15.15 11.58 -8.79
CA GLN A 274 -14.06 11.78 -9.73
C GLN A 274 -13.41 13.14 -9.47
N ASP A 275 -12.07 13.19 -9.39
CA ASP A 275 -11.34 14.44 -9.37
C ASP A 275 -11.21 15.06 -10.78
N GLU A 276 -10.59 16.24 -10.86
CA GLU A 276 -10.36 16.96 -12.13
C GLU A 276 -9.51 16.19 -13.15
N ASN A 277 -8.68 15.24 -12.67
CA ASN A 277 -7.79 14.43 -13.50
C ASN A 277 -8.41 13.07 -13.88
N GLY A 278 -9.67 12.85 -13.51
CA GLY A 278 -10.39 11.64 -13.84
C GLY A 278 -10.12 10.45 -12.90
N VAL A 279 -9.44 10.67 -11.78
CA VAL A 279 -9.15 9.63 -10.76
C VAL A 279 -10.32 9.51 -9.79
N TYR A 280 -10.68 8.28 -9.43
CA TYR A 280 -11.77 8.02 -8.50
C TYR A 280 -11.29 8.03 -7.05
N LEU A 281 -11.89 8.91 -6.27
CA LEU A 281 -11.82 9.00 -4.81
C LEU A 281 -12.95 8.21 -4.18
N THR A 282 -12.78 7.80 -2.93
CA THR A 282 -13.85 7.19 -2.14
C THR A 282 -14.05 7.90 -0.80
N ASP A 283 -15.29 7.90 -0.30
CA ASP A 283 -15.59 8.41 1.05
C ASP A 283 -14.83 7.56 2.08
N ARG A 284 -14.27 8.21 3.10
CA ARG A 284 -13.62 7.58 4.26
C ARG A 284 -14.48 6.49 4.93
N ARG A 285 -15.79 6.68 4.98
CA ARG A 285 -16.72 5.69 5.57
C ARG A 285 -16.73 4.37 4.78
N ALA A 286 -16.15 4.38 3.59
CA ALA A 286 -16.01 3.26 2.69
C ALA A 286 -14.53 2.88 2.44
N ASP A 287 -13.60 3.15 3.36
CA ASP A 287 -12.17 2.82 3.26
C ASP A 287 -11.87 1.39 2.77
N LYS A 288 -12.75 0.42 3.10
CA LYS A 288 -12.65 -0.96 2.58
C LYS A 288 -12.66 -1.02 1.03
N PHE A 289 -13.35 -0.12 0.34
CA PHE A 289 -13.42 -0.07 -1.12
C PHE A 289 -12.31 0.75 -1.77
N GLN A 290 -11.32 1.23 -1.01
CA GLN A 290 -10.22 2.03 -1.57
C GLN A 290 -9.46 1.28 -2.67
N ARG A 291 -9.16 -0.02 -2.47
CA ARG A 291 -8.52 -0.84 -3.51
C ARG A 291 -9.39 -0.94 -4.76
N THR A 292 -10.70 -1.13 -4.59
CA THR A 292 -11.65 -1.12 -5.71
C THR A 292 -11.65 0.21 -6.45
N ALA A 293 -11.68 1.34 -5.75
CA ALA A 293 -11.65 2.68 -6.36
C ALA A 293 -10.35 2.93 -7.14
N THR A 294 -9.20 2.47 -6.63
CA THR A 294 -7.93 2.53 -7.39
C THR A 294 -7.98 1.66 -8.64
N THR A 295 -8.50 0.43 -8.56
CA THR A 295 -8.67 -0.43 -9.75
C THR A 295 -9.59 0.23 -10.77
N ILE A 296 -10.72 0.81 -10.34
CA ILE A 296 -11.65 1.54 -11.22
C ILE A 296 -10.93 2.70 -11.92
N SER A 297 -10.12 3.47 -11.18
CA SER A 297 -9.32 4.56 -11.75
C SER A 297 -8.34 4.08 -12.81
N GLN A 298 -7.69 2.93 -12.59
CA GLN A 298 -6.78 2.33 -13.56
C GLN A 298 -7.55 1.84 -14.81
N ILE A 299 -8.69 1.19 -14.64
CA ILE A 299 -9.55 0.77 -15.76
C ILE A 299 -10.03 1.99 -16.58
N ALA A 300 -10.48 3.05 -15.90
CA ALA A 300 -11.02 4.25 -16.53
C ALA A 300 -10.00 5.06 -17.35
N ARG A 301 -8.68 4.78 -17.18
CA ARG A 301 -7.61 5.31 -18.05
C ARG A 301 -7.54 4.60 -19.40
N HIS A 302 -8.00 3.35 -19.47
CA HIS A 302 -7.88 2.50 -20.67
C HIS A 302 -9.23 2.21 -21.33
N SER A 303 -10.35 2.45 -20.64
CA SER A 303 -11.68 2.30 -21.22
C SER A 303 -12.66 3.36 -20.70
N ARG A 304 -13.54 3.81 -21.60
CA ARG A 304 -14.67 4.72 -21.30
C ARG A 304 -16.01 4.01 -21.32
N ASP A 305 -16.05 2.71 -21.60
CA ASP A 305 -17.25 1.90 -21.74
C ASP A 305 -17.10 0.49 -21.15
N GLY A 306 -18.19 -0.27 -21.13
CA GLY A 306 -18.22 -1.62 -20.59
C GLY A 306 -18.51 -1.72 -19.09
N LYS A 307 -18.77 -2.95 -18.67
CA LYS A 307 -19.16 -3.32 -17.31
C LYS A 307 -18.12 -4.24 -16.71
N PHE A 308 -17.53 -3.83 -15.59
CA PHE A 308 -16.44 -4.51 -14.92
C PHE A 308 -16.92 -5.03 -13.57
N VAL A 309 -16.54 -6.27 -13.24
CA VAL A 309 -16.76 -6.82 -11.90
C VAL A 309 -15.41 -6.99 -11.23
N ILE A 310 -15.27 -6.37 -10.06
CA ILE A 310 -13.98 -6.19 -9.38
C ILE A 310 -14.10 -6.74 -7.96
N ASP A 311 -13.19 -7.64 -7.60
CA ASP A 311 -13.08 -8.22 -6.26
C ASP A 311 -11.63 -8.17 -5.77
N MET A 312 -11.31 -7.13 -4.99
CA MET A 312 -9.96 -6.89 -4.45
C MET A 312 -9.83 -7.30 -2.98
N GLN A 313 -10.76 -8.10 -2.46
CA GLN A 313 -10.62 -8.67 -1.12
C GLN A 313 -9.52 -9.73 -1.09
N ASP A 314 -8.76 -9.77 0.00
CA ASP A 314 -7.68 -10.73 0.19
C ASP A 314 -8.13 -12.19 -0.01
N ALA A 315 -7.26 -12.92 -0.72
CA ALA A 315 -7.20 -14.36 -1.01
C ALA A 315 -8.53 -15.10 -0.95
N ARG A 316 -9.10 -15.38 -2.13
CA ARG A 316 -10.32 -16.19 -2.24
C ARG A 316 -10.16 -17.31 -3.24
N ARG A 317 -10.83 -18.42 -2.95
CA ARG A 317 -10.93 -19.58 -3.84
C ARG A 317 -11.94 -19.35 -4.98
N VAL A 318 -12.16 -18.10 -5.39
CA VAL A 318 -13.09 -17.78 -6.49
C VAL A 318 -12.61 -18.48 -7.75
N GLY A 319 -13.55 -19.07 -8.50
CA GLY A 319 -13.27 -19.80 -9.74
C GLY A 319 -12.82 -21.25 -9.54
N THR A 320 -12.61 -21.73 -8.31
CA THR A 320 -12.31 -23.15 -8.06
C THR A 320 -13.58 -24.02 -8.07
N PRO A 321 -13.47 -25.36 -8.17
CA PRO A 321 -14.59 -26.25 -7.88
C PRO A 321 -15.24 -25.90 -6.53
N GLY A 322 -16.58 -25.84 -6.50
CA GLY A 322 -17.37 -25.44 -5.32
C GLY A 322 -17.43 -23.92 -5.02
N LYS A 323 -16.66 -23.09 -5.73
CA LYS A 323 -16.61 -21.62 -5.57
C LYS A 323 -16.57 -20.90 -6.93
N ARG A 324 -17.24 -21.48 -7.93
CA ARG A 324 -17.36 -20.93 -9.29
C ARG A 324 -18.12 -19.59 -9.29
N VAL A 325 -17.74 -18.70 -10.19
CA VAL A 325 -18.53 -17.52 -10.57
C VAL A 325 -19.02 -17.70 -12.00
N GLY A 326 -20.23 -17.23 -12.27
CA GLY A 326 -20.92 -17.43 -13.54
C GLY A 326 -20.40 -16.57 -14.68
N HIS A 327 -19.57 -15.56 -14.40
CA HIS A 327 -19.05 -14.60 -15.37
C HIS A 327 -17.67 -14.06 -14.94
N PRO A 328 -16.92 -13.42 -15.86
CA PRO A 328 -15.62 -12.81 -15.56
C PRO A 328 -15.63 -11.88 -14.33
N VAL A 329 -14.55 -11.96 -13.55
CA VAL A 329 -14.26 -11.07 -12.42
C VAL A 329 -12.77 -10.72 -12.41
N ILE A 330 -12.46 -9.47 -12.10
CA ILE A 330 -11.09 -8.98 -11.91
C ILE A 330 -10.73 -9.12 -10.44
N ALA A 331 -9.67 -9.87 -10.14
CA ALA A 331 -9.15 -10.05 -8.79
C ALA A 331 -7.61 -10.04 -8.82
N TYR A 332 -6.97 -9.88 -7.66
CA TYR A 332 -5.50 -9.76 -7.64
C TYR A 332 -4.75 -11.10 -7.60
N CYS A 333 -5.43 -12.16 -7.18
CA CYS A 333 -4.90 -13.51 -7.13
C CYS A 333 -5.98 -14.53 -7.51
N ARG A 334 -5.55 -15.73 -7.92
CA ARG A 334 -6.42 -16.88 -8.14
C ARG A 334 -5.69 -18.18 -7.83
N ARG A 335 -6.43 -19.27 -7.65
CA ARG A 335 -5.83 -20.62 -7.64
C ARG A 335 -5.54 -21.05 -9.08
N GLN A 336 -4.47 -21.82 -9.27
CA GLN A 336 -4.19 -22.41 -10.58
C GLN A 336 -5.42 -23.15 -11.14
N GLY A 337 -5.78 -22.85 -12.40
CA GLY A 337 -6.93 -23.44 -13.07
C GLY A 337 -8.30 -22.86 -12.69
N ALA A 338 -8.35 -21.81 -11.85
CA ALA A 338 -9.58 -21.08 -11.54
C ALA A 338 -10.20 -20.47 -12.80
N GLU A 339 -11.52 -20.66 -12.93
CA GLU A 339 -12.29 -20.19 -14.09
C GLU A 339 -12.76 -18.75 -13.87
N ASN A 340 -12.91 -17.98 -14.95
CA ASN A 340 -13.45 -16.61 -14.94
C ASN A 340 -12.67 -15.54 -14.13
N VAL A 341 -11.54 -15.85 -13.51
CA VAL A 341 -10.77 -14.88 -12.72
C VAL A 341 -9.64 -14.26 -13.54
N PHE A 342 -9.77 -12.97 -13.87
CA PHE A 342 -8.73 -12.14 -14.47
C PHE A 342 -7.81 -11.60 -13.39
N LEU A 343 -6.50 -11.76 -13.57
CA LEU A 343 -5.50 -11.26 -12.63
C LEU A 343 -5.22 -9.77 -12.84
N TRP A 344 -5.11 -9.04 -11.74
CA TRP A 344 -4.81 -7.62 -11.72
C TRP A 344 -3.80 -7.28 -10.60
N PRO A 345 -2.98 -6.23 -10.71
CA PRO A 345 -2.10 -5.84 -9.62
C PRO A 345 -2.89 -5.30 -8.43
N LEU A 346 -2.78 -5.94 -7.26
CA LEU A 346 -3.38 -5.44 -6.01
C LEU A 346 -2.96 -3.99 -5.71
N PRO A 347 -3.88 -3.01 -5.69
CA PRO A 347 -3.55 -1.65 -5.32
C PRO A 347 -2.96 -1.53 -3.91
N GLY A 348 -1.94 -0.69 -3.76
CA GLY A 348 -1.18 -0.52 -2.52
C GLY A 348 -0.04 -1.53 -2.39
N TYR A 349 -0.30 -2.82 -2.63
CA TYR A 349 0.71 -3.87 -2.47
C TYR A 349 1.57 -4.08 -3.71
N HIS A 350 0.96 -4.02 -4.90
CA HIS A 350 1.63 -4.23 -6.19
C HIS A 350 1.76 -2.94 -7.01
N THR A 351 1.80 -1.81 -6.33
CA THR A 351 1.91 -0.49 -6.94
C THR A 351 3.37 -0.12 -7.13
N ILE A 352 3.75 0.32 -8.33
CA ILE A 352 5.10 0.82 -8.61
C ILE A 352 5.40 2.00 -7.69
N GLY A 353 6.53 1.93 -7.00
CA GLY A 353 6.95 2.91 -6.00
C GLY A 353 6.56 2.59 -4.56
N ALA A 354 5.65 1.64 -4.31
CA ALA A 354 5.38 1.17 -2.95
C ALA A 354 6.60 0.45 -2.38
N SER A 355 6.88 0.64 -1.08
CA SER A 355 8.08 0.13 -0.41
C SER A 355 8.20 -1.40 -0.39
N ASN A 356 7.10 -2.11 -0.61
CA ASN A 356 7.00 -3.56 -0.65
C ASN A 356 6.92 -4.14 -2.07
N PHE A 357 7.06 -3.31 -3.11
CA PHE A 357 7.02 -3.71 -4.52
C PHE A 357 8.38 -3.44 -5.22
N PRO A 358 8.79 -4.25 -6.20
CA PRO A 358 10.02 -3.99 -6.95
C PRO A 358 10.06 -2.59 -7.57
N GLY A 359 11.23 -1.95 -7.51
CA GLY A 359 11.44 -0.54 -7.89
C GLY A 359 12.91 -0.13 -7.88
N GLN A 360 13.17 1.10 -8.34
CA GLN A 360 14.43 1.67 -8.88
C GLN A 360 15.69 1.62 -8.02
N ARG A 361 15.71 0.89 -6.91
CA ARG A 361 16.96 0.54 -6.22
C ARG A 361 16.85 -0.87 -5.65
N VAL A 362 17.82 -1.71 -6.02
CA VAL A 362 18.19 -2.85 -5.19
C VAL A 362 18.71 -2.27 -3.88
N SER A 363 17.85 -2.25 -2.85
CA SER A 363 18.20 -1.73 -1.52
C SER A 363 19.19 -2.66 -0.78
N ASP A 364 19.57 -3.77 -1.40
CA ASP A 364 20.54 -4.74 -0.93
C ASP A 364 21.91 -4.49 -1.54
N SER A 365 22.78 -3.80 -0.79
CA SER A 365 24.16 -3.53 -1.19
C SER A 365 25.13 -4.66 -0.84
N LEU A 366 24.69 -5.72 -0.15
CA LEU A 366 25.56 -6.83 0.25
C LEU A 366 25.66 -7.84 -0.90
N ALA A 367 26.88 -8.21 -1.29
CA ALA A 367 27.08 -9.28 -2.26
C ALA A 367 26.65 -10.64 -1.67
N PHE A 368 26.21 -11.58 -2.51
CA PHE A 368 25.76 -12.91 -2.06
C PHE A 368 26.81 -13.63 -1.20
N ALA A 369 28.09 -13.52 -1.57
CA ALA A 369 29.20 -14.14 -0.84
C ALA A 369 29.36 -13.61 0.59
N ASP A 370 29.07 -12.32 0.82
CA ASP A 370 29.25 -11.64 2.11
C ASP A 370 28.05 -11.83 3.07
N LYS A 371 26.98 -12.46 2.59
CA LYS A 371 25.80 -12.76 3.40
C LYS A 371 26.02 -13.99 4.27
N VAL A 372 25.32 -14.01 5.41
CA VAL A 372 25.28 -15.15 6.34
C VAL A 372 24.66 -16.36 5.65
N ASP A 373 25.35 -17.49 5.72
CA ASP A 373 24.88 -18.82 5.26
C ASP A 373 23.83 -19.40 6.21
N ARG A 374 22.66 -18.76 6.21
CA ARG A 374 21.50 -19.14 7.04
C ARG A 374 20.22 -18.74 6.33
N ALA A 375 19.17 -19.52 6.51
CA ALA A 375 17.83 -19.17 6.02
C ALA A 375 17.10 -18.27 7.02
N VAL A 376 16.30 -17.33 6.52
CA VAL A 376 15.54 -16.42 7.37
C VAL A 376 14.08 -16.36 6.96
N TRP A 377 13.22 -16.29 7.98
CA TRP A 377 11.79 -16.00 7.84
C TRP A 377 11.30 -15.17 9.02
N ARG A 378 10.48 -14.15 8.74
CA ARG A 378 9.66 -13.45 9.72
C ARG A 378 8.32 -13.14 9.07
N GLY A 379 7.22 -13.33 9.80
CA GLY A 379 5.92 -12.98 9.28
C GLY A 379 4.80 -13.11 10.30
N ALA A 380 3.70 -12.42 10.04
CA ALA A 380 2.49 -12.57 10.82
C ALA A 380 1.93 -13.99 10.67
N LEU A 381 1.26 -14.46 11.72
CA LEU A 381 0.45 -15.67 11.66
C LEU A 381 -0.79 -15.38 10.81
N SER A 382 -0.90 -16.01 9.65
CA SER A 382 -2.03 -15.85 8.74
C SER A 382 -2.24 -17.12 7.91
N GLY A 383 -3.31 -17.16 7.12
CA GLY A 383 -3.67 -18.34 6.32
C GLY A 383 -4.58 -19.30 7.04
N ASN A 384 -4.90 -20.39 6.35
CA ASN A 384 -5.77 -21.45 6.85
C ASN A 384 -4.98 -22.50 7.63
N CYS A 385 -5.55 -22.98 8.73
CA CYS A 385 -5.15 -24.22 9.37
C CYS A 385 -5.51 -25.37 8.40
N SER A 386 -4.54 -26.00 7.75
CA SER A 386 -4.82 -26.87 6.59
C SER A 386 -3.92 -28.09 6.59
N ASP A 387 -4.48 -29.24 6.21
CA ASP A 387 -3.63 -30.32 5.69
C ASP A 387 -3.43 -30.07 4.20
N VAL A 388 -2.28 -29.48 3.89
CA VAL A 388 -1.95 -29.04 2.53
C VAL A 388 -1.65 -30.23 1.62
N VAL A 389 -1.06 -31.27 2.18
CA VAL A 389 -0.70 -32.49 1.45
C VAL A 389 -1.97 -33.26 1.07
N ALA A 390 -2.97 -33.27 1.95
CA ALA A 390 -4.28 -33.85 1.67
C ALA A 390 -5.25 -32.91 0.91
N GLY A 391 -4.89 -31.65 0.69
CA GLY A 391 -5.76 -30.65 0.04
C GLY A 391 -6.96 -30.21 0.88
N HIS A 392 -6.92 -30.43 2.20
CA HIS A 392 -7.97 -30.04 3.14
C HIS A 392 -7.67 -28.69 3.77
N PHE A 393 -8.50 -27.70 3.49
CA PHE A 393 -8.39 -26.36 4.06
C PHE A 393 -9.44 -26.19 5.15
N HIS A 394 -9.00 -26.13 6.42
CA HIS A 394 -9.89 -25.79 7.55
C HIS A 394 -9.93 -24.27 7.76
N ASP A 395 -10.43 -23.85 8.92
CA ASP A 395 -10.70 -22.46 9.25
C ASP A 395 -9.47 -21.56 9.13
N ALA A 396 -9.74 -20.27 8.93
CA ALA A 396 -8.73 -19.24 9.00
C ALA A 396 -8.16 -19.17 10.43
N VAL A 397 -6.86 -18.90 10.56
CA VAL A 397 -6.13 -18.99 11.83
C VAL A 397 -6.68 -18.06 12.92
N GLU A 398 -7.39 -17.00 12.54
CA GLU A 398 -8.06 -16.07 13.44
C GLU A 398 -9.08 -16.77 14.34
N GLY A 399 -9.75 -17.82 13.85
CA GLY A 399 -10.72 -18.61 14.62
C GLY A 399 -10.07 -19.31 15.82
N PRO A 400 -9.11 -20.22 15.58
CA PRO A 400 -8.34 -20.87 16.65
C PRO A 400 -7.66 -19.88 17.61
N ILE A 401 -7.07 -18.80 17.10
CA ILE A 401 -6.44 -17.77 17.94
C ILE A 401 -7.44 -17.10 18.87
N SER A 402 -8.62 -16.75 18.38
CA SER A 402 -9.68 -16.16 19.19
C SER A 402 -10.15 -17.10 20.31
N VAL A 403 -10.31 -18.40 20.00
CA VAL A 403 -10.68 -19.42 20.99
C VAL A 403 -9.61 -19.55 22.07
N ILE A 404 -8.33 -19.67 21.69
CA ILE A 404 -7.21 -19.79 22.63
C ILE A 404 -7.12 -18.55 23.53
N ALA A 405 -7.26 -17.35 22.95
CA ALA A 405 -7.22 -16.10 23.71
C ALA A 405 -8.38 -15.97 24.71
N GLY A 406 -9.57 -16.48 24.36
CA GLY A 406 -10.80 -16.32 25.12
C GLY A 406 -11.14 -17.43 26.12
N THR A 407 -10.42 -18.56 26.12
CA THR A 407 -10.74 -19.73 26.96
C THR A 407 -9.57 -20.16 27.87
N PRO A 408 -9.81 -20.95 28.92
CA PRO A 408 -8.74 -21.58 29.70
C PRO A 408 -7.87 -22.50 28.83
N PRO A 409 -6.53 -22.48 28.96
CA PRO A 409 -5.62 -23.28 28.12
C PRO A 409 -5.92 -24.79 28.09
N ASP A 410 -6.42 -25.32 29.21
CA ASP A 410 -6.75 -26.74 29.38
C ASP A 410 -8.22 -27.08 29.12
N SER A 411 -9.00 -26.17 28.52
CA SER A 411 -10.37 -26.49 28.11
C SER A 411 -10.36 -27.41 26.87
N PRO A 412 -11.38 -28.27 26.68
CA PRO A 412 -11.52 -29.05 25.45
C PRO A 412 -11.49 -28.20 24.18
N GLU A 413 -12.10 -27.02 24.22
CA GLU A 413 -12.15 -26.06 23.11
C GLU A 413 -10.76 -25.48 22.80
N SER A 414 -10.00 -25.10 23.82
CA SER A 414 -8.63 -24.60 23.65
C SER A 414 -7.71 -25.68 23.10
N ARG A 415 -7.82 -26.92 23.59
CA ARG A 415 -7.06 -28.06 23.02
C ARG A 415 -7.37 -28.30 21.55
N ALA A 416 -8.65 -28.27 21.16
CA ALA A 416 -9.05 -28.41 19.77
C ALA A 416 -8.52 -27.24 18.90
N ALA A 417 -8.55 -26.01 19.43
CA ALA A 417 -7.99 -24.85 18.74
C ALA A 417 -6.47 -24.93 18.59
N GLN A 418 -5.75 -25.43 19.60
CA GLN A 418 -4.31 -25.68 19.53
C GLN A 418 -3.97 -26.75 18.46
N ASP A 419 -4.76 -27.82 18.37
CA ASP A 419 -4.60 -28.84 17.32
C ASP A 419 -4.89 -28.30 15.91
N LEU A 420 -5.82 -27.35 15.78
CA LEU A 420 -6.01 -26.65 14.50
C LEU A 420 -4.82 -25.72 14.20
N LEU A 421 -4.34 -24.97 15.19
CA LEU A 421 -3.22 -24.05 15.04
C LEU A 421 -1.94 -24.78 14.60
N SER A 422 -1.67 -25.99 15.12
CA SER A 422 -0.51 -26.80 14.73
C SER A 422 -0.51 -27.19 13.25
N ARG A 423 -1.66 -27.11 12.57
CA ARG A 423 -1.81 -27.36 11.12
C ARG A 423 -1.66 -26.08 10.27
N ASN A 424 -1.45 -24.93 10.88
CA ASN A 424 -1.09 -23.73 10.11
C ASN A 424 0.38 -23.83 9.69
N ILE A 425 0.66 -23.64 8.39
CA ILE A 425 2.01 -23.79 7.83
C ILE A 425 3.04 -22.91 8.51
N ARG A 426 2.71 -21.63 8.75
CA ARG A 426 3.65 -20.69 9.35
C ARG A 426 3.93 -21.05 10.80
N PHE A 427 2.90 -21.44 11.54
CA PHE A 427 3.05 -21.91 12.91
C PHE A 427 3.89 -23.19 12.97
N ALA A 428 3.51 -24.22 12.22
CA ALA A 428 4.20 -25.51 12.17
C ALA A 428 5.67 -25.37 11.74
N PHE A 429 5.94 -24.52 10.74
CA PHE A 429 7.28 -24.27 10.26
C PHE A 429 8.16 -23.62 11.33
N VAL A 430 7.66 -22.57 11.98
CA VAL A 430 8.40 -21.87 13.04
C VAL A 430 8.60 -22.78 14.25
N GLU A 431 7.59 -23.57 14.62
CA GLU A 431 7.67 -24.52 15.73
C GLU A 431 8.71 -25.62 15.45
N THR A 432 8.70 -26.21 14.26
CA THR A 432 9.63 -27.28 13.85
C THR A 432 11.08 -26.80 13.83
N HIS A 433 11.32 -25.55 13.46
CA HIS A 433 12.67 -24.98 13.30
C HIS A 433 13.08 -24.04 14.45
N ALA A 434 12.34 -24.03 15.55
CA ALA A 434 12.67 -23.22 16.71
C ALA A 434 14.06 -23.60 17.26
N GLY A 435 14.98 -22.64 17.31
CA GLY A 435 16.35 -22.85 17.77
C GLY A 435 17.27 -23.56 16.76
N ALA A 436 16.82 -23.80 15.53
CA ALA A 436 17.68 -24.39 14.49
C ALA A 436 18.86 -23.46 14.13
N ALA A 437 20.06 -24.04 14.01
CA ALA A 437 21.26 -23.29 13.63
C ALA A 437 21.15 -22.73 12.20
N ASP A 438 20.58 -23.51 11.28
CA ASP A 438 20.51 -23.21 9.85
C ASP A 438 19.32 -22.33 9.44
N ILE A 439 18.34 -22.17 10.33
CA ILE A 439 17.09 -21.47 10.04
C ILE A 439 16.79 -20.47 11.15
N ASP A 440 16.61 -19.21 10.78
CA ASP A 440 16.18 -18.12 11.63
C ASP A 440 14.71 -17.78 11.33
N ALA A 441 13.78 -18.45 12.00
CA ALA A 441 12.34 -18.28 11.76
C ALA A 441 11.61 -17.84 13.04
N ALA A 442 10.76 -16.81 12.93
CA ALA A 442 9.90 -16.41 14.04
C ALA A 442 8.60 -15.72 13.55
N LEU A 443 7.54 -15.84 14.34
CA LEU A 443 6.27 -15.15 14.10
C LEU A 443 6.35 -13.69 14.58
N THR A 444 5.68 -12.79 13.86
CA THR A 444 5.51 -11.39 14.27
C THR A 444 4.03 -11.14 14.63
N PRO A 445 3.59 -11.54 15.84
CA PRO A 445 2.17 -11.51 16.20
C PRO A 445 1.67 -10.09 16.49
N ASP A 446 0.40 -9.85 16.18
CA ASP A 446 -0.37 -8.74 16.75
C ASP A 446 -0.67 -8.98 18.24
N GLU A 447 -1.38 -8.05 18.87
CA GLU A 447 -1.70 -8.11 20.30
C GLU A 447 -2.52 -9.36 20.67
N GLN A 448 -3.56 -9.67 19.89
CA GLN A 448 -4.43 -10.81 20.15
C GLN A 448 -3.68 -12.14 19.98
N THR A 449 -2.90 -12.28 18.90
CA THR A 449 -2.10 -13.47 18.64
C THR A 449 -1.03 -13.64 19.72
N ARG A 450 -0.42 -12.55 20.17
CA ARG A 450 0.56 -12.59 21.27
C ARG A 450 -0.06 -13.10 22.56
N ALA A 451 -1.24 -12.59 22.93
CA ALA A 451 -1.97 -13.06 24.11
C ALA A 451 -2.35 -14.55 23.99
N ALA A 452 -2.77 -15.01 22.82
CA ALA A 452 -3.06 -16.42 22.58
C ALA A 452 -1.81 -17.30 22.75
N LEU A 453 -0.68 -16.91 22.15
CA LEU A 453 0.59 -17.66 22.24
C LEU A 453 1.15 -17.67 23.67
N GLU A 454 0.97 -16.62 24.44
CA GLU A 454 1.34 -16.55 25.86
C GLU A 454 0.57 -17.58 26.70
N ARG A 455 -0.75 -17.69 26.50
CA ARG A 455 -1.60 -18.65 27.21
C ARG A 455 -1.20 -20.11 26.99
N ILE A 456 -0.59 -20.42 25.84
CA ILE A 456 -0.15 -21.79 25.49
C ILE A 456 1.38 -21.98 25.59
N GLY A 457 2.11 -21.01 26.16
CA GLY A 457 3.56 -21.13 26.38
C GLY A 457 4.42 -21.08 25.11
N LYS A 458 3.92 -20.48 24.03
CA LYS A 458 4.57 -20.42 22.71
C LYS A 458 5.19 -19.06 22.37
N THR A 459 5.44 -18.21 23.38
CA THR A 459 6.07 -16.88 23.18
C THR A 459 7.49 -16.94 22.63
N HIS A 460 8.21 -18.04 22.88
CA HIS A 460 9.55 -18.29 22.33
C HIS A 460 9.57 -18.43 20.79
N LEU A 461 8.41 -18.61 20.15
CA LEU A 461 8.27 -18.66 18.68
C LEU A 461 8.13 -17.27 18.05
N THR A 462 8.17 -16.19 18.84
CA THR A 462 7.85 -14.84 18.40
C THR A 462 9.08 -13.92 18.37
N ASP A 463 9.08 -12.96 17.45
CA ASP A 463 10.05 -11.86 17.40
C ASP A 463 9.33 -10.57 16.96
N SER A 464 10.02 -9.45 17.13
CA SER A 464 9.62 -8.14 16.64
C SER A 464 9.72 -8.03 15.12
N PHE A 465 8.95 -7.10 14.55
CA PHE A 465 9.03 -6.73 13.14
C PHE A 465 10.46 -6.30 12.76
N ARG A 466 10.90 -6.69 11.56
CA ARG A 466 12.22 -6.37 11.01
C ARG A 466 12.07 -5.62 9.69
N ARG A 467 12.93 -4.63 9.46
CA ARG A 467 13.01 -3.88 8.20
C ARG A 467 13.76 -4.71 7.13
N PRO A 468 13.59 -4.41 5.82
CA PRO A 468 14.23 -5.14 4.72
C PRO A 468 15.74 -5.38 4.90
N ALA A 469 16.48 -4.37 5.38
CA ALA A 469 17.93 -4.45 5.63
C ALA A 469 18.36 -5.60 6.56
N PHE A 470 17.49 -6.03 7.48
CA PHE A 470 17.75 -7.21 8.32
C PHE A 470 17.84 -8.48 7.47
N PHE A 471 16.87 -8.68 6.57
CA PHE A 471 16.78 -9.89 5.74
C PHE A 471 17.89 -9.96 4.69
N HIS A 472 18.32 -8.81 4.16
CA HIS A 472 19.43 -8.72 3.19
C HIS A 472 20.75 -9.28 3.72
N ARG A 473 20.88 -9.50 5.03
CA ARG A 473 22.07 -10.12 5.62
C ARG A 473 22.16 -11.63 5.38
N TYR A 474 21.10 -12.28 4.94
CA TYR A 474 20.99 -13.74 4.84
C TYR A 474 21.03 -14.17 3.38
N ARG A 475 21.76 -15.26 3.06
CA ARG A 475 21.82 -15.82 1.70
C ARG A 475 20.47 -16.34 1.22
N TYR A 476 19.65 -16.83 2.16
CA TYR A 476 18.46 -17.61 1.88
C TYR A 476 17.24 -16.96 2.53
N MET A 477 16.27 -16.54 1.72
CA MET A 477 15.02 -15.95 2.21
C MET A 477 13.86 -16.89 1.95
N ILE A 478 13.14 -17.29 3.00
CA ILE A 478 12.03 -18.21 2.87
C ILE A 478 10.75 -17.42 2.53
N SER A 479 9.94 -17.92 1.61
CA SER A 479 8.65 -17.35 1.24
C SER A 479 7.55 -18.40 1.42
N LEU A 480 6.83 -18.29 2.54
CA LEU A 480 5.71 -19.17 2.91
C LEU A 480 4.37 -18.47 2.68
N ARG A 481 3.40 -19.24 2.19
CA ARG A 481 2.06 -18.73 1.97
C ARG A 481 1.40 -18.30 3.28
N GLY A 482 0.48 -17.36 3.18
CA GLY A 482 -0.45 -16.99 4.24
C GLY A 482 -1.86 -17.29 3.77
N ASN A 483 -2.68 -16.25 3.67
CA ASN A 483 -3.98 -16.34 2.98
C ASN A 483 -3.79 -16.62 1.47
N ASP A 484 -2.77 -16.01 0.87
CA ASP A 484 -2.30 -16.19 -0.51
C ASP A 484 -0.78 -16.47 -0.55
N THR A 485 -0.12 -16.21 -1.69
CA THR A 485 1.33 -16.38 -1.85
C THR A 485 2.12 -15.56 -0.82
N GLY A 486 3.33 -16.01 -0.49
CA GLY A 486 4.21 -15.29 0.45
C GLY A 486 4.46 -13.85 0.01
N SER A 487 3.93 -12.90 0.78
CA SER A 487 3.94 -11.48 0.42
C SER A 487 5.36 -10.88 0.38
N ASN A 488 6.32 -11.53 1.06
CA ASN A 488 7.74 -11.20 1.01
C ASN A 488 8.48 -11.74 -0.23
N PHE A 489 7.83 -12.48 -1.13
CA PHE A 489 8.46 -13.08 -2.31
C PHE A 489 9.17 -12.03 -3.18
N LEU A 490 8.47 -10.95 -3.56
CA LEU A 490 9.04 -9.92 -4.43
C LEU A 490 10.16 -9.14 -3.75
N LEU A 491 10.11 -8.97 -2.42
CA LEU A 491 11.19 -8.36 -1.65
C LEU A 491 12.46 -9.22 -1.71
N GLY A 492 12.32 -10.54 -1.54
CA GLY A 492 13.44 -11.48 -1.68
C GLY A 492 13.94 -11.57 -3.12
N ALA A 493 13.05 -11.63 -4.09
CA ALA A 493 13.39 -11.70 -5.52
C ALA A 493 14.11 -10.43 -6.02
N ASN A 494 13.86 -9.28 -5.39
CA ASN A 494 14.52 -8.01 -5.69
C ASN A 494 15.80 -7.77 -4.86
N SER A 495 16.35 -8.81 -4.22
CA SER A 495 17.55 -8.74 -3.38
C SER A 495 18.71 -9.55 -3.97
N ASN A 496 19.91 -9.45 -3.38
CA ASN A 496 21.03 -10.32 -3.72
C ASN A 496 20.94 -11.69 -3.03
N SER A 497 19.85 -12.00 -2.32
CA SER A 497 19.59 -13.31 -1.70
C SER A 497 18.83 -14.23 -2.66
N VAL A 498 18.88 -15.55 -2.44
CA VAL A 498 18.03 -16.50 -3.17
C VAL A 498 16.79 -16.83 -2.36
N VAL A 499 15.64 -16.86 -3.03
CA VAL A 499 14.36 -17.17 -2.38
C VAL A 499 14.11 -18.67 -2.38
N LEU A 500 13.74 -19.22 -1.23
CA LEU A 500 13.16 -20.56 -1.10
C LEU A 500 11.64 -20.40 -0.96
N LYS A 501 10.91 -20.65 -2.05
CA LYS A 501 9.48 -20.34 -2.16
C LYS A 501 8.65 -21.61 -2.08
N GLU A 502 7.63 -21.60 -1.23
CA GLU A 502 6.59 -22.64 -1.23
C GLU A 502 5.83 -22.68 -2.57
N GLU A 503 5.66 -23.89 -3.11
CA GLU A 503 4.72 -24.19 -4.19
C GLU A 503 3.27 -24.17 -3.65
N ASP A 504 2.77 -22.96 -3.41
CA ASP A 504 1.52 -22.73 -2.71
C ASP A 504 0.26 -22.91 -3.57
N GLY A 505 0.39 -22.91 -4.91
CA GLY A 505 -0.70 -23.04 -5.88
C GLY A 505 -1.53 -21.76 -6.13
N TRP A 506 -1.03 -20.61 -5.70
CA TRP A 506 -1.59 -19.29 -6.04
C TRP A 506 -0.90 -18.68 -7.26
N GLU A 507 -1.69 -18.06 -8.11
CA GLU A 507 -1.25 -17.26 -9.26
C GLU A 507 -1.60 -15.79 -8.99
N LEU A 508 -0.63 -14.92 -9.23
CA LEU A 508 -0.75 -13.47 -9.23
C LEU A 508 -0.30 -12.93 -10.60
N PHE A 509 -0.63 -11.68 -10.93
CA PHE A 509 -0.35 -11.13 -12.26
C PHE A 509 1.13 -11.25 -12.71
N TYR A 510 2.06 -11.34 -11.76
CA TYR A 510 3.50 -11.47 -12.03
C TYR A 510 4.02 -12.92 -12.05
N SER A 511 3.22 -13.92 -11.65
CA SER A 511 3.70 -15.29 -11.43
C SER A 511 4.37 -15.89 -12.66
N PHE A 512 3.91 -15.56 -13.87
CA PHE A 512 4.51 -16.00 -15.14
C PHE A 512 6.00 -15.65 -15.27
N LEU A 513 6.44 -14.54 -14.70
CA LEU A 513 7.83 -14.08 -14.81
C LEU A 513 8.79 -14.95 -13.99
N PHE A 514 8.31 -15.63 -12.96
CA PHE A 514 9.16 -16.36 -12.02
C PHE A 514 8.99 -17.87 -12.16
N ARG A 515 10.04 -18.51 -12.66
CA ARG A 515 10.13 -19.96 -12.85
C ARG A 515 10.94 -20.66 -11.76
N PRO A 516 10.48 -21.81 -11.23
CA PRO A 516 11.23 -22.60 -10.25
C PRO A 516 12.57 -23.05 -10.85
N TRP A 517 13.60 -23.13 -10.01
CA TRP A 517 15.00 -23.44 -10.37
C TRP A 517 15.69 -22.47 -11.34
N GLN A 518 15.00 -21.42 -11.79
CA GLN A 518 15.59 -20.32 -12.56
C GLN A 518 15.62 -19.01 -11.75
N HIS A 519 14.56 -18.71 -11.00
CA HIS A 519 14.45 -17.45 -10.24
C HIS A 519 14.30 -17.67 -8.73
N TYR A 520 13.96 -18.89 -8.30
CA TYR A 520 13.86 -19.27 -6.90
C TYR A 520 14.01 -20.79 -6.74
N ILE A 521 14.28 -21.24 -5.52
CA ILE A 521 14.33 -22.65 -5.15
C ILE A 521 12.93 -23.08 -4.68
N PRO A 522 12.24 -24.00 -5.35
CA PRO A 522 10.90 -24.43 -4.95
C PRO A 522 10.96 -25.34 -3.71
N LEU A 523 10.08 -25.06 -2.75
CA LEU A 523 9.79 -25.88 -1.58
C LEU A 523 8.47 -26.62 -1.81
N ALA A 524 8.39 -27.86 -1.32
CA ALA A 524 7.13 -28.59 -1.25
C ALA A 524 6.10 -27.81 -0.43
N PRO A 525 4.79 -28.00 -0.66
CA PRO A 525 3.76 -27.38 0.17
C PRO A 525 4.00 -27.69 1.66
N GLY A 526 4.02 -26.65 2.52
CA GLY A 526 4.40 -26.78 3.93
C GLY A 526 5.91 -26.79 4.24
N ALA A 527 6.78 -26.71 3.22
CA ALA A 527 8.24 -26.57 3.34
C ALA A 527 8.97 -27.71 4.11
N GLY A 528 8.40 -28.92 4.15
CA GLY A 528 9.03 -30.06 4.83
C GLY A 528 10.37 -30.51 4.22
N ASP A 529 10.68 -30.11 2.98
CA ASP A 529 11.92 -30.41 2.26
C ASP A 529 13.00 -29.32 2.41
N ILE A 530 12.81 -28.33 3.29
CA ILE A 530 13.69 -27.15 3.40
C ILE A 530 15.17 -27.49 3.65
N LEU A 531 15.46 -28.49 4.49
CA LEU A 531 16.85 -28.86 4.82
C LEU A 531 17.58 -29.41 3.59
N ASP A 532 16.94 -30.27 2.81
CA ASP A 532 17.51 -30.80 1.56
C ASP A 532 17.77 -29.70 0.54
N LYS A 533 16.89 -28.69 0.49
CA LYS A 533 17.01 -27.54 -0.41
C LYS A 533 18.14 -26.60 -0.01
N LEU A 534 18.34 -26.39 1.30
CA LEU A 534 19.47 -25.62 1.82
C LEU A 534 20.80 -26.35 1.56
N ASP A 535 20.82 -27.67 1.76
CA ASP A 535 21.96 -28.52 1.44
C ASP A 535 22.35 -28.44 -0.04
N TRP A 536 21.37 -28.49 -0.94
CA TRP A 536 21.60 -28.26 -2.35
C TRP A 536 22.14 -26.85 -2.61
N ALA A 537 21.56 -25.82 -2.00
CA ALA A 537 21.94 -24.42 -2.22
C ALA A 537 23.39 -24.15 -1.78
N ARG A 538 23.81 -24.71 -0.65
CA ARG A 538 25.18 -24.63 -0.12
C ARG A 538 26.21 -25.32 -1.03
N ARG A 539 25.82 -26.42 -1.66
CA ARG A 539 26.65 -27.12 -2.67
C ARG A 539 26.67 -26.42 -4.03
N ASN A 540 25.80 -25.43 -4.25
CA ASN A 540 25.64 -24.73 -5.54
C ASN A 540 25.57 -23.19 -5.38
N PRO A 541 26.55 -22.54 -4.73
CA PRO A 541 26.49 -21.10 -4.44
C PRO A 541 26.44 -20.23 -5.70
N GLU A 542 27.20 -20.60 -6.75
CA GLU A 542 27.21 -19.88 -8.04
C GLU A 542 25.83 -19.91 -8.72
N LYS A 543 25.14 -21.06 -8.66
CA LYS A 543 23.77 -21.18 -9.20
C LYS A 543 22.79 -20.34 -8.41
N CYS A 544 22.94 -20.25 -7.08
CA CYS A 544 22.10 -19.40 -6.24
C CYS A 544 22.30 -17.91 -6.58
N GLN A 545 23.55 -17.49 -6.83
CA GLN A 545 23.85 -16.13 -7.22
C GLN A 545 23.31 -15.79 -8.62
N ALA A 546 23.45 -16.69 -9.60
CA ALA A 546 22.84 -16.53 -10.92
C ALA A 546 21.31 -16.45 -10.82
N MET A 547 20.70 -17.31 -9.99
CA MET A 547 19.26 -17.32 -9.76
C MET A 547 18.74 -16.00 -9.16
N SER A 548 19.45 -15.41 -8.19
CA SER A 548 19.05 -14.11 -7.64
C SER A 548 19.27 -12.95 -8.63
N GLN A 549 20.29 -13.02 -9.48
CA GLN A 549 20.47 -12.07 -10.60
C GLN A 549 19.31 -12.16 -11.60
N ASP A 550 18.91 -13.37 -11.97
CA ASP A 550 17.81 -13.62 -12.90
C ASP A 550 16.47 -13.11 -12.33
N ALA A 551 16.20 -13.38 -11.05
CA ALA A 551 15.02 -12.88 -10.34
C ALA A 551 14.94 -11.35 -10.37
N ARG A 552 16.06 -10.67 -10.07
CA ARG A 552 16.13 -9.20 -10.12
C ARG A 552 15.86 -8.62 -11.51
N ARG A 553 16.29 -9.30 -12.58
CA ARG A 553 15.96 -8.86 -13.96
C ARG A 553 14.45 -8.91 -14.24
N GLN A 554 13.71 -9.86 -13.65
CA GLN A 554 12.24 -9.87 -13.76
C GLN A 554 11.60 -8.77 -12.90
N CYS A 555 12.17 -8.48 -11.73
CA CYS A 555 11.75 -7.37 -10.88
C CYS A 555 11.86 -6.01 -11.60
N LEU A 556 12.89 -5.79 -12.42
CA LEU A 556 13.00 -4.58 -13.26
C LEU A 556 11.81 -4.44 -14.24
N LYS A 557 11.39 -5.53 -14.88
CA LYS A 557 10.21 -5.51 -15.77
C LYS A 557 8.92 -5.17 -15.02
N LEU A 558 8.78 -5.63 -13.77
CA LEU A 558 7.63 -5.32 -12.92
C LEU A 558 7.57 -3.86 -12.48
N ALA A 559 8.74 -3.24 -12.30
CA ALA A 559 8.91 -1.85 -11.92
C ALA A 559 8.72 -0.86 -13.08
N ASP A 560 8.78 -1.34 -14.33
CA ASP A 560 8.64 -0.50 -15.52
C ASP A 560 7.18 -0.05 -15.74
N ARG A 561 7.01 1.27 -15.88
CA ARG A 561 5.68 1.89 -16.03
C ARG A 561 5.06 1.65 -17.39
N ASN A 562 5.87 1.56 -18.44
CA ASN A 562 5.38 1.33 -19.79
C ASN A 562 4.86 -0.10 -19.93
N ILE A 563 5.60 -1.09 -19.41
CA ILE A 563 5.15 -2.48 -19.29
C ILE A 563 3.87 -2.53 -18.46
N ARG A 564 3.82 -1.86 -17.30
CA ARG A 564 2.62 -1.83 -16.46
C ARG A 564 1.41 -1.27 -17.20
N ASN A 565 1.54 -0.08 -17.79
CA ASN A 565 0.43 0.59 -18.48
C ASN A 565 -0.07 -0.25 -19.66
N ARG A 566 0.85 -0.81 -20.45
CA ARG A 566 0.50 -1.65 -21.58
C ARG A 566 -0.17 -2.96 -21.16
N TYR A 567 0.32 -3.59 -20.09
CA TYR A 567 -0.31 -4.79 -19.51
C TYR A 567 -1.75 -4.52 -19.03
N LEU A 568 -1.98 -3.39 -18.35
CA LEU A 568 -3.33 -3.01 -17.89
C LEU A 568 -4.27 -2.76 -19.06
N GLU A 569 -3.81 -2.05 -20.09
CA GLU A 569 -4.56 -1.79 -21.32
C GLU A 569 -5.00 -3.10 -22.00
N LEU A 570 -4.04 -4.02 -22.24
CA LEU A 570 -4.31 -5.32 -22.86
C LEU A 570 -5.25 -6.19 -22.02
N THR A 571 -5.13 -6.14 -20.68
CA THR A 571 -6.00 -6.88 -19.77
C THR A 571 -7.44 -6.35 -19.80
N VAL A 572 -7.62 -5.02 -19.86
CA VAL A 572 -8.96 -4.40 -20.01
C VAL A 572 -9.60 -4.83 -21.32
N ALA A 573 -8.85 -4.78 -22.43
CA ALA A 573 -9.35 -5.21 -23.73
C ALA A 573 -9.76 -6.69 -23.74
N ALA A 574 -8.90 -7.58 -23.21
CA ALA A 574 -9.17 -9.01 -23.12
C ALA A 574 -10.38 -9.34 -22.24
N TYR A 575 -10.56 -8.60 -21.14
CA TYR A 575 -11.73 -8.73 -20.27
C TYR A 575 -13.02 -8.34 -21.02
N GLN A 576 -13.04 -7.17 -21.68
CA GLN A 576 -14.20 -6.70 -22.44
C GLN A 576 -14.56 -7.61 -23.62
N GLU A 577 -13.55 -8.13 -24.34
CA GLU A 577 -13.73 -9.15 -25.38
C GLU A 577 -14.37 -10.42 -24.80
N SER A 578 -13.80 -10.94 -23.71
CA SER A 578 -14.31 -12.15 -23.05
C SER A 578 -15.76 -11.97 -22.60
N CYS A 579 -16.14 -10.81 -22.04
CA CYS A 579 -17.52 -10.51 -21.67
C CYS A 579 -18.47 -10.43 -22.88
N ARG A 580 -18.00 -9.99 -24.06
CA ARG A 580 -18.81 -9.89 -25.29
C ARG A 580 -19.04 -11.27 -25.93
N GLU A 581 -17.98 -12.05 -26.09
CA GLU A 581 -18.06 -13.42 -26.63
C GLU A 581 -18.97 -14.32 -25.78
N HIS A 582 -19.00 -14.05 -24.49
CA HIS A 582 -19.73 -14.80 -23.48
C HIS A 582 -21.00 -14.06 -23.01
N ALA A 583 -21.50 -13.08 -23.78
CA ALA A 583 -22.84 -12.55 -23.50
C ALA A 583 -23.91 -13.62 -23.86
N PRO A 584 -24.99 -13.78 -23.07
CA PRO A 584 -26.09 -14.64 -23.48
C PRO A 584 -26.62 -14.14 -24.83
N LYS A 585 -26.65 -15.02 -25.85
CA LYS A 585 -27.31 -14.71 -27.12
C LYS A 585 -28.75 -14.29 -26.80
N ALA A 586 -29.13 -13.08 -27.18
CA ALA A 586 -30.50 -12.61 -27.01
C ALA A 586 -31.45 -13.66 -27.58
N ARG A 587 -32.41 -14.13 -26.78
CA ARG A 587 -33.51 -14.93 -27.34
C ARG A 587 -34.23 -14.02 -28.34
N PRO A 588 -34.49 -14.45 -29.58
CA PRO A 588 -35.36 -13.69 -30.46
C PRO A 588 -36.68 -13.46 -29.72
N GLU A 589 -37.15 -12.21 -29.70
CA GLU A 589 -38.47 -11.89 -29.15
C GLU A 589 -39.50 -12.81 -29.82
N PRO A 590 -40.41 -13.44 -29.07
CA PRO A 590 -41.50 -14.16 -29.70
C PRO A 590 -42.29 -13.16 -30.55
N GLU A 591 -42.44 -13.47 -31.83
CA GLU A 591 -43.30 -12.73 -32.74
C GLU A 591 -44.65 -12.52 -32.05
N ARG A 592 -45.03 -11.25 -31.86
CA ARG A 592 -46.36 -10.94 -31.32
C ARG A 592 -47.40 -11.43 -32.32
N PRO A 593 -48.46 -12.12 -31.85
CA PRO A 593 -49.46 -12.76 -32.71
C PRO A 593 -50.24 -11.79 -33.58
#